data_AF-A0A2N2T1I3-F1
#
_entry.id   AF-A0A2N2T1I3-F1
#
_cell.length_a   1.000
_cell.length_b   1.000
_cell.length_c   1.000
_cell.angle_alpha   90.00
_cell.angle_beta   90.00
_cell.angle_gamma   90.00
#
_symmetry.space_group_name_H-M   'P 1'
#
loop_
_entity.id
_entity.type
_entity.pdbx_description
1 polymer ?
#
loop_
_entity_poly.entity_id
_entity_poly.type
_entity_poly.pdbx_seq_one_letter_code
_entity_poly.pdbx_strand_id
1 'polypeptide(L)'
;MNIVDSCGWLEYIANGSNADFFHPVLSDETHLLLPRLVVYEVMRRLVVLKQDFAVEPTLKVMSRLPLVDLTVAQLAQACRALFIKPNQVRTPEN
;
A
#
# COMPACT_ATOMS: atom_id res chain seq x y z
N MET A 1 10.44 2.46 -6.87
CA MET A 1 9.47 1.41 -6.52
C MET A 1 8.83 1.81 -5.20
N ASN A 2 7.51 1.87 -5.18
CA ASN A 2 6.68 2.40 -4.09
C ASN A 2 5.69 1.33 -3.65
N ILE A 3 5.27 1.40 -2.40
CA ILE A 3 4.18 0.61 -1.83
C ILE A 3 3.27 1.60 -1.09
N VAL A 4 1.97 1.55 -1.36
CA VAL A 4 0.95 2.34 -0.65
C VAL A 4 0.05 1.38 0.11
N ASP A 5 -0.19 1.68 1.38
CA ASP A 5 -1.04 0.89 2.24
C ASP A 5 -2.53 1.20 2.00
N SER A 6 -3.42 0.52 2.73
CA SER A 6 -4.86 0.71 2.57
C SER A 6 -5.32 2.12 2.89
N CYS A 7 -4.68 2.84 3.82
CA CYS A 7 -5.09 4.20 4.17
C CYS A 7 -4.81 5.19 3.03
N GLY A 8 -3.66 5.08 2.35
CA GLY A 8 -3.36 5.95 1.20
C GLY A 8 -4.30 5.73 0.02
N TRP A 9 -4.65 4.46 -0.27
CA TRP A 9 -5.66 4.15 -1.28
C TRP A 9 -7.03 4.74 -0.94
N LEU A 10 -7.49 4.56 0.29
CA LEU A 10 -8.79 5.06 0.72
C LEU A 10 -8.87 6.58 0.73
N GLU A 11 -7.79 7.26 1.13
CA GLU A 11 -7.70 8.72 1.09
C GLU A 11 -7.79 9.24 -0.35
N TYR A 12 -7.09 8.59 -1.30
CA TYR A 12 -7.15 8.94 -2.71
C TYR A 12 -8.55 8.71 -3.31
N ILE A 13 -9.15 7.54 -3.07
CA ILE A 13 -10.48 7.19 -3.58
C ILE A 13 -11.56 8.14 -3.03
N ALA A 14 -11.45 8.52 -1.76
CA ALA A 14 -12.39 9.43 -1.12
C ALA A 14 -12.17 10.91 -1.49
N ASN A 15 -11.14 11.24 -2.29
CA ASN A 15 -10.69 12.60 -2.54
C ASN A 15 -10.49 13.37 -1.22
N GLY A 16 -9.83 12.72 -0.26
CA GLY A 16 -9.58 13.24 1.07
C GLY A 16 -8.50 14.34 1.10
N SER A 17 -8.25 14.86 2.30
CA SER A 17 -7.29 15.95 2.54
C SER A 17 -5.86 15.66 2.06
N ASN A 18 -5.45 14.38 2.04
CA ASN A 18 -4.12 13.99 1.57
C ASN A 18 -4.17 13.31 0.18
N ALA A 19 -5.26 13.42 -0.58
CA ALA A 19 -5.36 12.79 -1.89
C ALA A 19 -4.25 13.24 -2.84
N ASP A 20 -3.92 14.54 -2.85
CA ASP A 20 -2.85 15.12 -3.67
C ASP A 20 -1.46 14.57 -3.30
N PHE A 21 -1.25 14.19 -2.04
CA PHE A 21 -0.01 13.56 -1.60
C PHE A 21 0.15 12.15 -2.17
N PHE A 22 -0.95 11.36 -2.22
CA PHE A 22 -0.93 9.99 -2.74
C PHE A 22 -1.04 9.90 -4.26
N HIS A 23 -1.68 10.87 -4.91
CA HIS A 23 -1.91 10.90 -6.35
C HIS A 23 -0.65 10.62 -7.21
N PRO A 24 0.51 11.30 -7.01
CA PRO A 24 1.68 11.06 -7.85
C PRO A 24 2.23 9.64 -7.70
N VAL A 25 2.13 9.04 -6.50
CA VAL A 25 2.60 7.67 -6.26
C VAL A 25 1.63 6.64 -6.85
N LEU A 26 0.32 6.88 -6.73
CA LEU A 26 -0.72 5.97 -7.22
C LEU A 26 -0.89 6.01 -8.74
N SER A 27 -0.50 7.12 -9.38
CA SER A 27 -0.57 7.28 -10.84
C SER A 27 0.62 6.66 -11.58
N ASP A 28 1.73 6.40 -10.89
CA ASP A 28 2.91 5.73 -11.45
C ASP A 28 2.83 4.22 -11.26
N GLU A 29 1.92 3.58 -12.00
CA GLU A 29 1.69 2.14 -11.95
C GLU A 29 2.96 1.30 -12.22
N THR A 30 3.90 1.85 -13.01
CA THR A 30 5.16 1.15 -13.37
C THR A 30 6.12 1.01 -12.19
N HIS A 31 6.00 1.88 -11.19
CA HIS A 31 6.81 1.84 -9.99
C HIS A 31 5.98 1.54 -8.75
N LEU A 32 4.76 1.00 -8.88
CA LEU A 32 3.88 0.70 -7.76
C LEU A 32 3.72 -0.81 -7.56
N LEU A 33 4.09 -1.31 -6.39
CA LEU A 33 3.79 -2.68 -5.96
C LEU A 33 2.59 -2.67 -5.02
N LEU A 34 1.73 -3.68 -5.14
CA LEU A 34 0.52 -3.77 -4.34
C LEU A 34 0.45 -5.09 -3.56
N PRO A 35 0.53 -5.06 -2.22
CA PRO A 35 0.32 -6.26 -1.41
C PRO A 35 -1.11 -6.77 -1.56
N ARG A 36 -1.30 -8.09 -1.74
CA ARG A 36 -2.65 -8.68 -1.89
C ARG A 36 -3.59 -8.35 -0.72
N LEU A 37 -3.06 -8.27 0.50
CA LEU A 37 -3.86 -7.93 1.68
C LEU A 37 -4.47 -6.51 1.56
N VAL A 38 -3.75 -5.56 0.97
CA VAL A 38 -4.24 -4.19 0.77
C VAL A 38 -5.47 -4.17 -0.14
N VAL A 39 -5.50 -5.02 -1.17
CA VAL A 39 -6.70 -5.19 -2.02
C VAL A 39 -7.90 -5.58 -1.17
N TYR A 40 -7.77 -6.60 -0.31
CA TYR A 40 -8.85 -7.03 0.58
C TYR A 40 -9.29 -5.90 1.52
N GLU A 41 -8.35 -5.20 2.16
CA GLU A 41 -8.65 -4.14 3.13
C GLU A 41 -9.40 -2.97 2.50
N VAL A 42 -8.95 -2.50 1.33
CA VAL A 42 -9.59 -1.41 0.58
C VAL A 42 -10.98 -1.82 0.14
N MET A 43 -11.12 -2.98 -0.50
CA MET A 43 -12.42 -3.47 -1.00
C MET A 43 -13.42 -3.68 0.14
N ARG A 44 -12.99 -4.33 1.23
CA ARG A 44 -13.82 -4.48 2.43
C ARG A 44 -14.25 -3.12 2.98
N ARG A 45 -13.35 -2.14 3.03
CA ARG A 45 -13.69 -0.81 3.55
C ARG A 45 -14.72 -0.10 2.67
N LEU A 46 -14.58 -0.15 1.35
CA LEU A 46 -15.54 0.44 0.43
C LEU A 46 -16.95 -0.14 0.63
N VAL A 47 -17.06 -1.46 0.77
CA VAL A 47 -18.34 -2.14 1.06
C VAL A 47 -18.92 -1.70 2.41
N VAL A 48 -18.11 -1.65 3.47
CA VAL A 48 -18.57 -1.22 4.81
C VAL A 48 -19.04 0.24 4.79
N LEU A 49 -18.39 1.10 4.02
CA LEU A 49 -18.75 2.52 3.85
C LEU A 49 -19.87 2.73 2.82
N LYS A 50 -20.43 1.66 2.25
CA LYS A 50 -21.48 1.70 1.22
C LYS A 50 -21.09 2.54 0.00
N GLN A 51 -19.82 2.51 -0.38
CA GLN A 51 -19.27 3.21 -1.55
C GLN A 51 -19.35 2.32 -2.79
N ASP A 52 -20.54 1.80 -3.10
CA ASP A 52 -20.74 0.75 -4.11
C ASP A 52 -20.24 1.18 -5.50
N PHE A 53 -20.37 2.48 -5.83
CA PHE A 53 -19.90 3.05 -7.09
C PHE A 53 -18.37 3.01 -7.25
N ALA A 54 -17.62 2.93 -6.15
CA ALA A 54 -16.16 2.94 -6.16
C ALA A 54 -15.55 1.53 -6.18
N VAL A 55 -16.32 0.49 -5.83
CA VAL A 55 -15.83 -0.89 -5.66
C VAL A 55 -15.23 -1.45 -6.96
N GLU A 56 -16.04 -1.54 -8.02
CA GLU A 56 -15.61 -2.12 -9.31
C GLU A 56 -14.50 -1.31 -10.00
N PRO A 57 -14.58 0.04 -10.10
CA PRO A 57 -13.49 0.82 -10.65
C PRO A 57 -12.17 0.64 -9.89
N THR A 58 -12.22 0.60 -8.56
CA THR A 58 -11.03 0.41 -7.72
C THR A 58 -10.41 -0.97 -7.96
N LEU A 59 -11.22 -2.03 -7.97
CA LEU A 59 -10.73 -3.38 -8.24
C LEU A 59 -10.08 -3.50 -9.62
N LYS A 60 -10.67 -2.85 -10.62
CA LYS A 60 -10.14 -2.83 -11.99
C LYS A 60 -8.76 -2.18 -12.07
N VAL A 61 -8.52 -1.13 -11.30
CA VAL A 61 -7.19 -0.50 -11.21
C VAL A 61 -6.23 -1.41 -10.45
N MET A 62 -6.59 -1.82 -9.23
CA MET A 62 -5.75 -2.63 -8.36
C MET A 62 -5.34 -3.98 -8.98
N SER A 63 -6.21 -4.61 -9.78
CA SER A 63 -5.94 -5.90 -10.44
C SER A 63 -4.92 -5.84 -11.58
N ARG A 64 -4.59 -4.63 -12.08
CA ARG A 64 -3.57 -4.42 -13.11
C ARG A 64 -2.18 -4.23 -12.54
N LEU A 65 -2.09 -3.90 -11.25
CA LEU A 65 -0.82 -3.65 -10.58
C LEU A 65 -0.08 -4.97 -10.30
N PRO A 66 1.25 -4.92 -10.21
CA PRO A 66 2.05 -6.05 -9.72
C PRO A 66 1.65 -6.44 -8.28
N LEU A 67 0.85 -7.50 -8.17
CA LEU A 67 0.40 -8.04 -6.89
C LEU A 67 1.52 -8.86 -6.24
N VAL A 68 1.87 -8.51 -5.01
CA VAL A 68 2.91 -9.20 -4.24
C VAL A 68 2.33 -9.88 -3.00
N ASP A 69 2.86 -11.06 -2.71
CA ASP A 69 2.57 -11.81 -1.49
C ASP A 69 3.65 -11.57 -0.45
N LEU A 70 3.23 -11.40 0.81
CA LEU A 70 4.12 -11.23 1.94
C LEU A 70 4.16 -12.52 2.75
N THR A 71 5.33 -13.14 2.81
CA THR A 71 5.57 -14.31 3.65
C THR A 71 5.63 -13.94 5.12
N VAL A 72 5.37 -14.91 6.00
CA VAL A 72 5.55 -14.74 7.46
C VAL A 72 6.96 -14.26 7.80
N ALA A 73 7.98 -14.72 7.08
CA ALA A 73 9.36 -14.30 7.29
C ALA A 73 9.57 -12.80 6.95
N GLN A 74 9.04 -12.32 5.83
CA GLN A 74 9.12 -10.91 5.45
C GLN A 74 8.36 -10.01 6.44
N LEU A 75 7.17 -10.44 6.87
CA LEU A 75 6.40 -9.72 7.89
C LEU A 75 7.15 -9.66 9.22
N ALA A 76 7.73 -10.77 9.67
CA ALA A 76 8.54 -10.81 10.88
C ALA A 76 9.79 -9.92 10.77
N GLN A 77 10.44 -9.87 9.61
CA GLN A 77 11.57 -8.98 9.35
C GLN A 77 11.16 -7.51 9.42
N ALA A 78 10.04 -7.13 8.80
CA ALA A 78 9.51 -5.77 8.87
C ALA A 78 9.22 -5.36 10.32
N CYS A 79 8.58 -6.23 11.12
CA CYS A 79 8.35 -6.00 12.54
C CYS A 79 9.66 -5.79 13.33
N ARG A 80 10.71 -6.57 13.04
CA ARG A 80 12.02 -6.42 13.70
C ARG A 80 12.70 -5.11 13.35
N ALA A 81 12.55 -4.62 12.12
CA ALA A 81 13.15 -3.35 11.68
C ALA A 81 12.66 -2.15 12.51
N LEU A 82 11.43 -2.20 13.04
CA LEU A 82 10.88 -1.17 13.94
C LEU A 82 11.67 -1.03 15.25
N PHE A 83 12.41 -2.07 15.65
CA PHE A 83 13.21 -2.10 16.87
C PHE A 83 14.71 -1.81 16.63
N ILE A 84 15.14 -1.65 15.38
CA ILE A 84 16.52 -1.27 15.05
C ILE A 84 16.61 0.26 15.10
N LYS A 85 17.32 0.80 16.09
CA LYS A 85 17.66 2.23 16.12
C LYS A 85 18.46 2.60 14.85
N PRO A 86 18.21 3.77 14.23
CA PRO A 86 18.85 4.18 12.97
C PRO A 86 20.40 4.21 13.01
N ASN A 87 21.03 4.18 14.18
CA ASN A 87 22.49 4.19 14.35
C ASN A 87 23.17 2.81 14.44
N GLN A 88 22.52 1.70 14.05
CA GLN A 88 23.17 0.38 13.96
C GLN A 88 23.31 -0.16 12.54
N VAL A 89 23.03 0.66 11.51
CA VAL A 89 23.46 0.35 10.15
C VAL A 89 24.99 0.43 10.12
N ARG A 90 25.66 -0.71 10.29
CA ARG A 90 27.09 -0.83 9.98
C ARG A 90 27.25 -0.47 8.51
N THR A 91 27.92 0.65 8.23
CA THR A 91 28.55 0.85 6.93
C THR A 91 29.55 -0.30 6.71
N PRO A 92 29.60 -0.89 5.51
CA PRO A 92 30.52 -1.98 5.21
C PRO A 92 31.94 -1.43 5.02
N GLU A 93 32.51 -0.83 6.05
CA GLU A 93 33.93 -0.47 6.13
C GLU A 93 34.41 -0.66 7.58
N ASN A 94 34.64 -1.93 7.93
CA ASN A 94 35.71 -2.49 8.78
C ASN A 94 35.48 -3.98 8.98
#